data_AF-A0A9Q1CL74-F1
#
_entry.id   AF-A0A9Q1CL74-F1
#
_cell.length_a   1.000
_cell.length_b   1.000
_cell.length_c   1.000
_cell.angle_alpha   90.00
_cell.angle_beta   90.00
_cell.angle_gamma   90.00
#
_symmetry.space_group_name_H-M   'P 1'
#
loop_
_entity.id
_entity.type
_entity.pdbx_description
1 polymer ?
#
loop_
_entity_poly.entity_id
_entity_poly.type
_entity_poly.pdbx_seq_one_letter_code
_entity_poly.pdbx_strand_id
1 'polypeptide(L)'
;MADRGFPIQEDLMLRFSSFEIPPAAKGNRQMTRSNVKQTKKVANLRIHVERAINRLKDFKILSGTLPISLIPQADDIITICAALTNLLPDLIS
;
A
#
# COMPACT_ATOMS: atom_id res chain seq x y z
N MET A 1 1.56 -5.75 -0.23
CA MET A 1 1.28 -5.31 -1.62
C MET A 1 2.23 -4.17 -1.93
N ALA A 2 2.82 -4.12 -3.12
CA ALA A 2 3.56 -2.94 -3.57
C ALA A 2 3.26 -2.66 -5.04
N ASP A 3 3.63 -1.46 -5.48
CA ASP A 3 3.60 -1.13 -6.90
C ASP A 3 4.66 -1.92 -7.67
N ARG A 4 4.53 -1.91 -9.00
CA ARG A 4 5.51 -2.56 -9.86
C ARG A 4 6.84 -1.83 -9.75
N GLY A 5 7.94 -2.60 -9.75
CA GLY A 5 9.29 -2.06 -9.64
C GLY A 5 9.85 -1.99 -8.22
N PHE A 6 9.14 -2.52 -7.22
CA PHE A 6 9.67 -2.71 -5.87
C PHE A 6 10.22 -4.14 -5.70
N PRO A 7 11.56 -4.35 -5.75
CA PRO A 7 12.18 -5.68 -5.72
C PRO A 7 12.35 -6.19 -4.28
N ILE A 8 11.27 -6.17 -3.48
CA ILE A 8 11.31 -6.59 -2.06
C ILE A 8 10.74 -7.99 -1.84
N GLN A 9 10.52 -8.75 -2.92
CA GLN A 9 9.89 -10.06 -2.84
C GLN A 9 10.76 -11.06 -2.04
N GLU A 10 12.08 -11.02 -2.24
CA GLU A 10 13.02 -11.88 -1.53
C GLU A 10 13.05 -11.59 -0.02
N ASP A 11 13.10 -10.31 0.36
CA ASP A 11 13.04 -9.88 1.77
C ASP A 11 11.74 -10.32 2.46
N LEU A 12 10.63 -10.31 1.73
CA LEU A 12 9.32 -10.74 2.26
C LEU A 12 9.22 -12.26 2.39
N MET A 13 9.84 -13.02 1.48
CA MET A 13 9.90 -14.48 1.59
C MET A 13 10.67 -14.92 2.83
N LEU A 14 11.75 -14.21 3.21
CA LEU A 14 12.48 -14.46 4.47
C LEU A 14 11.60 -14.29 5.72
N ARG A 15 10.52 -13.52 5.61
CA ARG A 15 9.55 -13.27 6.70
C ARG A 15 8.29 -14.12 6.58
N PHE A 16 8.29 -15.15 5.72
CA PHE A 16 7.14 -16.01 5.44
C PHE A 16 5.88 -15.23 5.01
N SER A 17 6.07 -14.09 4.33
CA SER A 17 5.00 -13.18 3.91
C SER A 17 4.64 -13.39 2.44
N SER A 18 3.34 -13.35 2.13
CA SER A 18 2.84 -13.36 0.76
C SER A 18 2.93 -11.97 0.12
N PHE A 19 3.59 -11.85 -1.02
CA PHE A 19 3.72 -10.58 -1.74
C PHE A 19 2.81 -10.52 -2.97
N GLU A 20 1.82 -9.61 -2.92
CA GLU A 20 0.89 -9.37 -4.02
C GLU A 20 1.34 -8.15 -4.86
N ILE A 21 1.56 -8.37 -6.15
CA ILE A 21 1.88 -7.33 -7.16
C ILE A 21 0.72 -7.26 -8.17
N PRO A 22 0.25 -6.06 -8.56
CA PRO A 22 -0.76 -5.92 -9.61
C PRO A 22 -0.37 -6.62 -10.92
N PRO A 23 -1.21 -7.54 -11.46
CA PRO A 23 -0.88 -8.33 -12.64
C PRO A 23 -0.67 -7.43 -13.86
N ALA A 24 0.36 -7.72 -14.66
CA ALA A 24 0.71 -6.94 -15.85
C ALA A 24 -0.42 -6.94 -16.88
N ALA A 25 -0.67 -5.78 -17.50
CA ALA A 25 -1.45 -5.72 -18.74
C ALA A 25 -0.57 -6.27 -19.88
N LYS A 26 -0.35 -7.60 -19.92
CA LYS A 26 0.28 -8.23 -21.08
C LYS A 26 -0.69 -8.07 -22.26
N GLY A 27 -0.15 -7.69 -23.42
CA GLY A 27 -0.85 -7.29 -24.66
C GLY A 27 -1.73 -8.36 -25.33
N ASN A 28 -2.36 -9.23 -24.55
CA ASN A 28 -3.40 -10.12 -25.01
C ASN A 28 -4.68 -9.32 -25.20
N ARG A 29 -5.26 -9.42 -26.40
CA ARG A 29 -6.47 -8.69 -26.82
C ARG A 29 -7.70 -8.97 -25.93
N GLN A 30 -7.66 -10.02 -25.10
CA GLN A 30 -8.68 -10.33 -24.11
C GLN A 30 -8.12 -11.16 -22.93
N MET A 31 -8.49 -10.80 -21.70
CA MET A 31 -8.10 -11.55 -20.49
C MET A 31 -8.99 -12.79 -20.31
N THR A 32 -8.41 -13.89 -19.83
CA THR A 32 -9.19 -15.09 -19.43
C THR A 32 -10.02 -14.80 -18.18
N ARG A 33 -11.14 -15.52 -17.99
CA ARG A 33 -12.02 -15.36 -16.81
C ARG A 33 -11.26 -15.51 -15.48
N SER A 34 -10.30 -16.43 -15.39
CA SER A 34 -9.46 -16.63 -14.21
C SER A 34 -8.58 -15.41 -13.92
N ASN A 35 -7.92 -14.87 -14.95
CA ASN A 35 -7.06 -13.70 -14.82
C ASN A 35 -7.86 -12.44 -14.45
N VAL A 36 -9.08 -12.29 -14.98
CA VAL A 36 -9.99 -11.20 -14.59
C VAL A 36 -10.34 -11.30 -13.10
N LYS A 37 -10.68 -12.49 -12.61
CA LYS A 37 -11.02 -12.69 -11.19
C LYS A 37 -9.84 -12.36 -10.27
N GLN A 38 -8.64 -12.81 -10.61
CA GLN A 38 -7.42 -12.52 -9.86
C GLN A 38 -7.09 -11.02 -9.86
N THR A 39 -7.16 -10.38 -11.02
CA THR A 39 -6.93 -8.93 -11.17
C THR A 39 -7.92 -8.13 -10.35
N LYS A 40 -9.21 -8.51 -10.37
CA LYS A 40 -10.25 -7.88 -9.55
C LYS A 40 -9.94 -8.00 -8.05
N LYS A 41 -9.47 -9.17 -7.59
CA LYS A 41 -9.09 -9.38 -6.19
C LYS A 41 -7.94 -8.45 -5.78
N VAL A 42 -6.87 -8.39 -6.59
CA VAL A 42 -5.71 -7.52 -6.29
C VAL A 42 -6.09 -6.04 -6.36
N ALA A 43 -6.93 -5.64 -7.32
CA ALA A 43 -7.43 -4.27 -7.42
C ALA A 43 -8.28 -3.88 -6.21
N ASN A 44 -9.15 -4.77 -5.72
CA ASN A 44 -9.94 -4.52 -4.51
C ASN A 44 -9.03 -4.32 -3.28
N LEU A 45 -7.99 -5.16 -3.12
CA LEU A 45 -7.02 -4.98 -2.03
C LEU A 45 -6.28 -3.64 -2.14
N ARG A 46 -5.93 -3.21 -3.37
CA ARG A 46 -5.29 -1.91 -3.62
C ARG A 46 -6.14 -0.75 -3.14
N ILE A 47 -7.45 -0.80 -3.38
CA ILE A 47 -8.38 0.26 -2.94
C ILE A 47 -8.29 0.45 -1.42
N HIS A 48 -8.21 -0.64 -0.66
CA HIS A 48 -8.09 -0.55 0.80
C HIS A 48 -6.76 0.04 1.25
N VAL A 49 -5.65 -0.34 0.60
CA VAL A 49 -4.32 0.24 0.87
C VAL A 49 -4.30 1.73 0.56
N GLU A 50 -4.84 2.15 -0.59
CA GLU A 50 -4.90 3.57 -0.97
C GLU A 50 -5.80 4.38 -0.03
N ARG A 51 -6.91 3.81 0.47
CA ARG A 51 -7.75 4.44 1.50
C ARG A 51 -6.98 4.65 2.81
N ALA A 52 -6.21 3.67 3.26
CA ALA A 52 -5.38 3.81 4.46
C ALA A 52 -4.32 4.92 4.28
N ILE A 53 -3.64 4.93 3.14
CA ILE A 53 -2.65 5.96 2.79
C ILE A 53 -3.30 7.34 2.73
N ASN A 54 -4.52 7.45 2.18
CA ASN A 54 -5.23 8.72 2.13
C ASN A 54 -5.56 9.26 3.53
N ARG A 55 -6.00 8.41 4.48
CA ARG A 55 -6.19 8.86 5.87
C ARG A 55 -4.89 9.35 6.51
N LEU A 56 -3.76 8.68 6.23
CA LEU A 56 -2.45 9.14 6.68
C LEU A 56 -2.03 10.49 6.08
N LYS A 57 -2.46 10.79 4.85
CA LYS A 57 -2.18 12.07 4.19
C LYS A 57 -2.97 13.25 4.76
N ASP A 58 -3.97 13.02 5.60
CA ASP A 58 -4.68 14.11 6.30
C ASP A 58 -3.76 14.83 7.30
N PHE A 59 -2.70 14.16 7.76
CA PHE A 59 -1.67 14.76 8.59
C PHE A 59 -0.73 15.62 7.72
N LYS A 60 -0.77 16.95 7.92
CA LYS A 60 0.05 17.91 7.14
C LYS A 60 1.56 17.63 7.19
N ILE A 61 2.05 17.01 8.26
CA ILE A 61 3.44 16.58 8.41
C ILE A 61 3.84 15.49 7.41
N LEU A 62 2.89 14.68 6.95
CA LEU A 62 3.06 13.62 5.95
C LEU A 62 2.63 14.05 4.55
N SER A 63 1.82 15.11 4.42
CA SER A 63 1.34 15.60 3.11
C SER A 63 2.30 16.60 2.44
N GLY A 64 3.19 17.23 3.23
CA GLY A 64 4.15 18.23 2.76
C GLY A 64 5.60 17.71 2.71
N THR A 65 6.53 18.62 2.41
CA THR A 65 7.96 18.31 2.47
C THR A 65 8.42 18.17 3.92
N LEU A 66 8.97 17.01 4.27
CA LEU A 66 9.56 16.80 5.59
C LEU A 66 10.92 17.54 5.67
N PRO A 67 11.13 18.44 6.65
CA PRO A 67 12.44 19.05 6.89
C PRO A 67 13.52 18.00 7.16
N ILE A 68 14.74 18.23 6.68
CA ILE A 68 15.88 17.32 6.88
C ILE A 68 16.14 17.05 8.37
N SER A 69 15.91 18.05 9.22
CA SER A 69 16.07 17.93 10.68
C SER A 69 15.12 16.90 11.31
N LEU A 70 13.99 16.58 10.66
CA LEU A 70 12.99 15.62 11.15
C LEU A 70 13.16 14.22 10.55
N ILE A 71 14.08 14.02 9.60
CA ILE A 71 14.35 12.69 9.02
C ILE A 71 14.66 11.62 10.08
N PRO A 72 15.47 11.90 11.13
CA PRO A 72 15.73 10.90 12.17
C PRO A 72 14.48 10.44 12.93
N GLN A 73 13.37 11.21 12.85
CA GLN A 73 12.10 10.94 13.51
C GLN A 73 11.03 10.44 12.54
N ALA A 74 11.37 10.19 11.27
CA ALA A 74 10.40 9.82 10.25
C ALA A 74 9.61 8.55 10.60
N ASP A 75 10.29 7.54 11.17
CA ASP A 75 9.66 6.30 11.60
C ASP A 75 8.64 6.54 12.73
N ASP A 76 8.99 7.36 13.72
CA ASP A 76 8.10 7.72 14.82
C ASP A 76 6.90 8.53 14.31
N ILE A 77 7.13 9.50 13.42
CA ILE A 77 6.07 10.32 12.82
C ILE A 77 5.05 9.43 12.10
N ILE A 78 5.53 8.52 11.24
CA ILE A 78 4.66 7.59 10.49
C ILE A 78 3.91 6.67 11.46
N THR A 79 4.60 6.11 12.46
CA THR A 79 4.02 5.17 13.44
C THR A 79 2.91 5.84 14.25
N ILE A 80 3.15 7.06 14.74
CA ILE A 80 2.16 7.82 15.52
C ILE A 80 0.96 8.19 14.64
N CYS A 81 1.17 8.70 13.43
CA CYS A 81 0.07 9.04 12.52
C CYS A 81 -0.77 7.80 12.16
N ALA A 82 -0.13 6.64 11.95
CA ALA A 82 -0.82 5.38 11.69
C ALA A 82 -1.62 4.90 12.91
N ALA A 83 -1.04 4.98 14.11
CA ALA A 83 -1.72 4.64 15.36
C ALA A 83 -2.97 5.52 15.56
N LEU A 84 -2.87 6.83 15.34
CA LEU A 84 -4.02 7.74 15.40
C LEU A 84 -5.08 7.41 14.35
N THR A 85 -4.66 7.06 13.13
CA THR A 85 -5.56 6.65 12.05
C THR A 85 -6.32 5.36 12.38
N ASN A 86 -5.70 4.44 13.12
CA ASN A 86 -6.33 3.19 13.56
C ASN A 86 -7.42 3.39 14.63
N LEU A 87 -7.50 4.57 15.25
CA LEU A 87 -8.57 4.92 16.20
C LEU A 87 -9.82 5.49 15.51
N LEU A 88 -9.76 5.76 14.21
CA LEU A 88 -10.89 6.20 13.42
C LEU A 88 -11.85 5.03 13.13
N PRO A 89 -13.10 5.30 12.71
CA PRO A 89 -14.04 4.26 12.30
C PRO A 89 -13.44 3.32 11.25
N ASP A 90 -13.99 2.09 11.17
CA ASP A 90 -13.50 1.04 10.29
C ASP A 90 -13.14 1.54 8.88
N LEU A 91 -11.97 1.12 8.39
CA LEU A 91 -11.50 1.51 7.05
C LEU A 91 -12.34 0.87 5.94
N ILE A 92 -12.94 -0.27 6.25
CA ILE A 92 -13.72 -1.11 5.36
C ILE A 92 -14.91 -1.61 6.17
N SER A 93 -16.11 -1.29 5.72
CA SER A 93 -17.39 -1.79 6.23
C SER A 93 -17.88 -2.95 5.37
#